data_AF-A0ABD4QKR6-F1
#
_entry.id   AF-A0ABD4QKR6-F1
#
_cell.length_a   1.000
_cell.length_b   1.000
_cell.length_c   1.000
_cell.angle_alpha   90.00
_cell.angle_beta   90.00
_cell.angle_gamma   90.00
#
_symmetry.space_group_name_H-M   'P 1'
#
loop_
_entity.id
_entity.type
_entity.pdbx_description
1 polymer ?
#
loop_
_entity_poly.entity_id
_entity_poly.type
_entity_poly.pdbx_seq_one_letter_code
_entity_poly.pdbx_strand_id
1 'polypeptide(L)'
;MLREKLKMQLILLYEKEQEAWQYFRKERESIYHELKLLDMKESRPSNDKIYYAARCVEIIKEKKGSIVSTKELKEQLQARTDFNVRRISELYDLIQQLDPHISKARRGCFIYEDHTQIPLQTFHT
;
A
#
# COMPACT_ATOMS: atom_id res chain seq x y z
N MET A 1 36.01 40.12 40.78
CA MET A 1 34.86 40.39 39.87
C MET A 1 35.03 39.81 38.46
N LEU A 2 36.20 39.94 37.80
CA LEU A 2 36.40 39.43 36.43
C LEU A 2 36.29 37.89 36.30
N ARG A 3 36.92 37.13 37.21
CA ARG A 3 36.90 35.66 37.21
C ARG A 3 35.48 35.07 37.24
N GLU A 4 34.61 35.61 38.10
CA GLU A 4 33.22 35.14 38.22
C GLU A 4 32.39 35.52 36.98
N LYS A 5 32.64 36.69 36.36
CA LYS A 5 32.03 37.04 35.07
C LYS A 5 32.41 36.06 33.96
N LEU A 6 33.68 35.67 33.88
CA LEU A 6 34.16 34.70 32.89
C LEU A 6 33.55 33.32 33.10
N LYS A 7 33.41 32.86 34.35
CA LYS A 7 32.70 31.60 34.67
C LYS A 7 31.24 31.62 34.21
N MET A 8 30.54 32.72 34.48
CA MET A 8 29.15 32.89 34.03
C MET A 8 29.04 32.87 32.50
N GLN A 9 29.99 33.51 31.81
CA GLN A 9 30.02 33.47 30.34
C GLN A 9 30.26 32.05 29.80
N LEU A 10 31.13 31.26 30.43
CA LEU A 10 31.34 29.86 30.03
C LEU A 10 30.09 28.99 30.20
N ILE A 11 29.36 29.17 31.31
CA ILE A 11 28.09 28.45 31.55
C ILE A 11 27.07 28.81 30.47
N LEU A 12 26.89 30.09 30.19
CA LEU A 12 25.95 30.57 29.17
C LEU A 12 26.30 30.03 27.77
N LEU A 13 27.59 29.99 27.43
CA LEU A 13 28.05 29.44 26.16
C LEU A 13 27.72 27.95 26.05
N TYR A 14 27.99 27.18 27.11
CA TYR A 14 27.67 25.76 27.15
C TYR A 14 26.17 25.51 26.99
N GLU A 15 25.31 26.28 27.66
CA GLU A 15 23.85 26.18 27.51
C GLU A 15 23.42 26.45 26.06
N LYS A 16 24.00 27.47 25.42
CA LYS A 16 23.71 27.80 24.01
C LYS A 16 24.20 26.72 23.05
N GLU A 17 25.35 26.12 23.30
CA GLU A 17 25.85 24.98 22.52
C GLU A 17 24.90 23.78 22.62
N GLN A 18 24.41 23.47 23.83
CA GLN A 18 23.45 22.38 24.04
C GLN A 18 22.11 22.66 23.33
N GLU A 19 21.58 23.88 23.42
CA GLU A 19 20.36 24.29 22.71
C GLU A 19 20.50 24.12 21.19
N ALA A 20 21.61 24.60 20.62
CA ALA A 20 21.89 24.48 19.20
C ALA A 20 22.03 23.01 18.78
N TRP A 21 22.73 22.20 19.58
CA TRP A 21 22.90 20.78 19.29
C TRP A 21 21.57 20.02 19.27
N GLN A 22 20.68 20.30 20.23
CA GLN A 22 19.34 19.71 20.27
C GLN A 22 18.48 20.14 19.08
N TYR A 23 18.57 21.40 18.67
CA TYR A 23 17.89 21.89 17.47
C TYR A 23 18.33 21.13 16.22
N PHE A 24 19.64 21.07 15.95
CA PHE A 24 20.17 20.36 14.78
C PHE A 24 19.89 18.86 14.83
N ARG A 25 19.90 18.25 16.02
CA ARG A 25 19.52 16.86 16.19
C ARG A 25 18.09 16.59 15.75
N LYS A 26 17.13 17.43 16.17
CA LYS A 26 15.71 17.31 15.80
C LYS A 26 15.50 17.50 14.30
N GLU A 27 16.11 18.53 13.72
CA GLU A 27 16.07 18.77 12.27
C GLU A 27 16.59 17.54 11.51
N ARG A 28 17.72 16.98 11.93
CA ARG A 28 18.30 15.78 11.32
C ARG A 28 17.39 14.55 11.46
N GLU A 29 16.78 14.34 12.64
CA GLU A 29 15.82 13.25 12.87
C GLU A 29 14.58 13.40 11.98
N SER A 30 14.07 14.62 11.78
CA SER A 30 12.96 14.91 10.86
C SER A 30 13.33 14.57 9.42
N ILE A 31 14.50 15.00 8.95
CA ILE A 31 15.00 14.70 7.60
C ILE A 31 15.15 13.19 7.40
N TYR A 32 15.72 12.46 8.36
CA TYR A 32 15.80 10.99 8.28
C TYR A 32 14.43 10.33 8.19
N HIS A 33 13.45 10.84 8.94
CA HIS A 33 12.10 10.31 8.89
C HIS A 33 11.44 10.55 7.53
N GLU A 34 11.58 11.76 6.97
CA GLU A 34 11.07 12.08 5.64
C GLU A 34 11.75 11.27 4.54
N LEU A 35 13.08 11.14 4.58
CA LEU A 35 13.83 10.28 3.66
C LEU A 35 13.38 8.84 3.75
N LYS A 36 13.20 8.28 4.96
CA LYS A 36 12.69 6.93 5.14
C LYS A 36 11.29 6.76 4.54
N LEU A 37 10.40 7.76 4.68
CA LEU A 37 9.07 7.71 4.06
C LEU A 37 9.15 7.79 2.53
N LEU A 38 10.06 8.59 1.98
CA LEU A 38 10.32 8.65 0.54
C LEU A 38 10.90 7.34 0.03
N ASP A 39 11.90 6.79 0.72
CA ASP A 39 12.46 5.47 0.43
C ASP A 39 11.39 4.38 0.51
N MET A 40 10.44 4.43 1.45
CA MET A 40 9.30 3.49 1.50
C MET A 40 8.31 3.69 0.34
N LYS A 41 8.17 4.92 -0.18
CA LYS A 41 7.34 5.22 -1.36
C LYS A 41 8.04 4.85 -2.67
N GLU A 42 9.36 4.98 -2.74
CA GLU A 42 10.21 4.61 -3.88
C GLU A 42 10.54 3.12 -3.90
N SER A 43 10.70 2.51 -2.73
CA SER A 43 10.77 1.05 -2.53
C SER A 43 9.40 0.39 -2.50
N ARG A 44 8.32 1.10 -2.88
CA ARG A 44 7.11 0.44 -3.40
C ARG A 44 7.63 -0.59 -4.39
N PRO A 45 7.52 -1.89 -4.11
CA PRO A 45 8.19 -2.85 -4.96
C PRO A 45 7.50 -2.70 -6.30
N SER A 46 8.25 -2.38 -7.36
CA SER A 46 7.73 -2.35 -8.74
C SER A 46 7.21 -3.73 -9.20
N ASN A 47 7.08 -4.67 -8.26
CA ASN A 47 6.85 -6.09 -8.36
C ASN A 47 6.03 -6.62 -7.16
N ASP A 48 5.36 -5.78 -6.36
CA ASP A 48 4.55 -6.28 -5.25
C ASP A 48 3.21 -6.85 -5.75
N LYS A 49 3.33 -7.99 -6.42
CA LYS A 49 2.22 -8.72 -7.02
C LYS A 49 1.13 -9.01 -5.99
N ILE A 50 1.49 -9.15 -4.71
CA ILE A 50 0.54 -9.36 -3.60
C ILE A 50 -0.30 -8.12 -3.37
N TYR A 51 0.30 -6.93 -3.29
CA TYR A 51 -0.42 -5.66 -3.17
C TYR A 51 -1.42 -5.47 -4.32
N TYR A 52 -0.99 -5.70 -5.57
CA TYR A 52 -1.87 -5.55 -6.73
C TYR A 52 -2.95 -6.64 -6.80
N ALA A 53 -2.63 -7.88 -6.42
CA ALA A 53 -3.60 -8.96 -6.32
C ALA A 53 -4.69 -8.64 -5.28
N ALA A 54 -4.32 -8.08 -4.11
CA ALA A 54 -5.28 -7.65 -3.10
C ALA A 54 -6.24 -6.57 -3.63
N ARG A 55 -5.73 -5.59 -4.39
CA ARG A 55 -6.58 -4.58 -5.05
C ARG A 55 -7.48 -5.17 -6.13
N CYS A 56 -7.02 -6.19 -6.85
CA CYS A 56 -7.88 -6.94 -7.77
C CYS A 56 -9.02 -7.67 -7.03
N VAL A 57 -8.75 -8.28 -5.87
CA VAL A 57 -9.77 -8.93 -5.03
C VAL A 57 -10.86 -7.93 -4.63
N GLU A 58 -10.48 -6.74 -4.18
CA GLU A 58 -11.43 -5.66 -3.82
C GLU A 58 -12.34 -5.30 -5.00
N ILE A 59 -11.78 -5.04 -6.19
CA ILE A 59 -12.54 -4.69 -7.39
C ILE A 59 -13.52 -5.82 -7.79
N ILE A 60 -13.10 -7.08 -7.69
CA ILE A 60 -13.94 -8.24 -8.04
C ILE A 60 -15.10 -8.38 -7.04
N LYS A 61 -14.84 -8.19 -5.74
CA LYS A 61 -15.89 -8.23 -4.69
C LYS A 61 -16.92 -7.14 -4.83
N GLU A 62 -16.51 -5.92 -5.17
CA GLU A 62 -17.42 -4.78 -5.38
C GLU A 62 -18.47 -5.08 -6.46
N LYS A 63 -18.17 -5.99 -7.39
CA LYS A 63 -19.03 -6.37 -8.52
C LYS A 63 -20.05 -7.46 -8.17
N LYS A 64 -20.09 -7.93 -6.91
CA LYS A 64 -21.16 -8.77 -6.30
C LYS A 64 -21.69 -9.88 -7.23
N GLY A 65 -20.81 -10.76 -7.69
CA GLY A 65 -21.17 -11.89 -8.56
C GLY A 65 -21.22 -11.61 -10.06
N SER A 66 -20.97 -10.36 -10.49
CA SER A 66 -20.80 -10.07 -11.92
C SER A 66 -19.44 -10.56 -12.42
N ILE A 67 -19.39 -11.00 -13.67
CA ILE A 67 -18.15 -11.41 -14.32
C ILE A 67 -17.30 -10.16 -14.62
N VAL A 68 -16.09 -10.12 -14.08
CA VAL A 68 -15.11 -9.05 -14.29
C VAL A 68 -14.06 -9.51 -15.31
N SER A 69 -13.92 -8.79 -16.41
CA SER A 69 -12.90 -9.10 -17.41
C SER A 69 -11.51 -8.61 -16.98
N THR A 70 -10.45 -9.28 -17.44
CA THR A 70 -9.05 -8.83 -17.25
C THR A 70 -8.81 -7.41 -17.78
N LYS A 71 -9.51 -7.01 -18.85
CA LYS A 71 -9.45 -5.64 -19.39
C LYS A 71 -10.03 -4.63 -18.40
N GLU A 72 -11.25 -4.87 -17.94
CA GLU A 72 -11.92 -4.02 -16.94
C GLU A 72 -11.12 -3.97 -15.64
N LEU A 73 -10.59 -5.11 -15.19
CA LEU A 73 -9.78 -5.19 -13.98
C LEU A 73 -8.49 -4.37 -14.11
N LYS A 74 -7.85 -4.39 -15.28
CA LYS A 74 -6.66 -3.58 -15.57
C LYS A 74 -6.99 -2.08 -15.60
N GLU A 75 -8.09 -1.70 -16.25
CA GLU A 75 -8.53 -0.30 -16.30
C GLU A 75 -8.83 0.25 -14.91
N GLN A 76 -9.57 -0.50 -14.09
CA GLN A 76 -9.88 -0.10 -12.72
C GLN A 76 -8.65 -0.10 -11.80
N LEU A 77 -7.75 -1.07 -11.95
CA LEU A 77 -6.52 -1.11 -11.16
C LEU A 77 -5.61 0.08 -11.50
N GLN A 78 -5.47 0.45 -12.78
CA GLN A 78 -4.72 1.63 -13.22
C GLN A 78 -5.39 2.94 -12.78
N ALA A 79 -6.71 2.99 -12.67
CA ALA A 79 -7.42 4.17 -12.15
C ALA A 79 -7.22 4.36 -10.64
N ARG A 80 -7.00 3.26 -9.89
CA ARG A 80 -6.85 3.26 -8.43
C ARG A 80 -5.40 3.21 -7.96
N THR A 81 -4.45 2.99 -8.87
CA THR A 81 -3.03 2.80 -8.56
C THR A 81 -2.14 3.31 -9.69
N ASP A 82 -0.89 3.67 -9.38
CA ASP A 82 0.09 4.12 -10.37
C ASP A 82 0.71 2.95 -11.19
N PHE A 83 0.15 1.74 -11.09
CA PHE A 83 0.76 0.53 -11.63
C PHE A 83 0.21 0.12 -12.99
N ASN A 84 1.11 0.00 -13.96
CA ASN A 84 0.79 -0.50 -15.30
C ASN A 84 0.99 -2.02 -15.37
N VAL A 85 -0.09 -2.77 -15.13
CA VAL A 85 -0.09 -4.23 -15.23
C VAL A 85 0.19 -4.66 -16.67
N ARG A 86 1.37 -5.24 -16.94
CA ARG A 86 1.66 -5.83 -18.25
C ARG A 86 0.78 -7.05 -18.53
N ARG A 87 0.57 -7.94 -17.54
CA ARG A 87 -0.29 -9.14 -17.65
C ARG A 87 -1.00 -9.47 -16.33
N ILE A 88 -2.33 -9.29 -16.29
CA ILE A 88 -3.18 -9.68 -15.13
C ILE A 88 -3.11 -11.18 -14.85
N SER A 89 -2.79 -12.00 -15.86
CA SER A 89 -2.65 -13.46 -15.71
C SER A 89 -1.57 -13.85 -14.70
N GLU A 90 -0.55 -13.01 -14.49
CA GLU A 90 0.50 -13.27 -13.49
C GLU A 90 0.03 -13.07 -12.04
N LEU A 91 -1.12 -12.42 -11.85
CA LEU A 91 -1.72 -12.20 -10.54
C LEU A 91 -2.79 -13.26 -10.23
N TYR A 92 -3.12 -14.14 -11.18
CA TYR A 92 -4.25 -15.06 -11.05
C TYR A 92 -4.13 -15.95 -9.80
N ASP A 93 -2.99 -16.63 -9.67
CA ASP A 93 -2.77 -17.57 -8.57
C ASP A 93 -2.78 -16.83 -7.22
N LEU A 94 -2.25 -15.60 -7.18
CA LEU A 94 -2.24 -14.76 -5.99
C LEU A 94 -3.65 -14.26 -5.62
N ILE A 95 -4.46 -13.86 -6.59
CA ILE A 95 -5.86 -13.45 -6.36
C ILE A 95 -6.65 -14.60 -5.75
N GLN A 96 -6.49 -15.81 -6.27
CA GLN A 96 -7.18 -17.01 -5.76
C GLN A 96 -6.65 -17.47 -4.39
N GLN A 97 -5.35 -17.28 -4.12
CA GLN A 97 -4.77 -17.51 -2.78
C GLN A 97 -5.29 -16.51 -1.75
N LEU A 98 -5.45 -15.25 -2.13
CA LEU A 98 -5.94 -14.20 -1.24
C LEU A 98 -7.45 -14.31 -0.98
N ASP A 99 -8.22 -14.77 -1.97
CA ASP A 99 -9.64 -15.07 -1.80
C ASP A 99 -10.08 -16.31 -2.59
N PRO A 100 -10.28 -17.46 -1.90
CA PRO A 100 -10.71 -18.70 -2.54
C PRO A 100 -12.10 -18.66 -3.19
N HIS A 101 -12.96 -17.68 -2.86
CA HIS A 101 -14.28 -17.52 -3.48
C HIS A 101 -14.20 -16.83 -4.85
N ILE A 102 -13.02 -16.34 -5.25
CA ILE A 102 -12.82 -15.80 -6.59
C ILE A 102 -12.38 -16.92 -7.53
N SER A 103 -13.20 -17.19 -8.56
CA SER A 103 -12.96 -18.24 -9.53
C SER A 103 -12.82 -17.71 -10.96
N LYS A 104 -12.36 -18.59 -11.87
CA LYS A 104 -12.29 -18.33 -13.31
C LYS A 104 -13.65 -18.67 -13.93
N ALA A 105 -14.44 -17.65 -14.24
CA ALA A 105 -15.68 -17.85 -15.00
C ALA A 105 -15.41 -18.34 -16.44
N ARG A 106 -14.39 -17.78 -17.10
CA ARG A 106 -13.90 -18.15 -18.44
C ARG A 106 -12.52 -17.56 -18.68
N ARG A 107 -11.86 -17.90 -19.80
CA ARG A 107 -10.53 -17.38 -20.14
C ARG A 107 -10.49 -15.84 -20.04
N GLY A 108 -9.65 -15.33 -19.15
CA GLY A 108 -9.46 -13.89 -18.95
C GLY A 108 -10.60 -13.19 -18.19
N CYS A 109 -11.42 -13.93 -17.44
CA CYS A 109 -12.52 -13.40 -16.63
C CYS A 109 -12.52 -13.99 -15.21
N PHE A 110 -12.91 -13.16 -14.25
CA PHE A 110 -13.04 -13.50 -12.82
C PHE A 110 -14.49 -13.34 -12.38
N ILE A 111 -14.91 -14.10 -11.38
CA ILE A 111 -16.20 -13.95 -10.71
C ILE A 111 -16.01 -14.21 -9.21
N TYR A 112 -16.74 -13.47 -8.38
CA TYR A 112 -16.85 -13.76 -6.96
C TYR A 112 -18.05 -14.69 -6.76
N GLU A 113 -17.80 -15.93 -6.34
CA GLU A 113 -18.84 -16.91 -6.03
C GLU A 113 -19.40 -16.62 -4.64
N ASP A 114 -20.44 -15.80 -4.60
CA ASP A 114 -21.20 -15.59 -3.38
C ASP A 114 -22.07 -16.85 -3.15
N HIS A 115 -21.64 -17.75 -2.25
CA HIS A 115 -22.38 -18.99 -1.91
C HIS A 115 -23.76 -18.74 -1.26
N THR A 116 -24.27 -17.50 -1.31
CA THR A 116 -25.61 -17.13 -0.85
C THR A 116 -26.71 -17.34 -1.90
N GLN A 117 -26.39 -17.77 -3.13
CA GLN A 117 -27.41 -18.18 -4.11
C GLN A 117 -27.56 -19.70 -4.15
N ILE A 118 -28.47 -20.21 -3.33
CA ILE A 118 -29.08 -21.54 -3.48
C ILE A 118 -29.66 -21.61 -4.91
N PRO A 119 -29.31 -22.61 -5.74
CA PRO A 119 -30.00 -22.80 -7.00
C PRO A 119 -31.44 -23.22 -6.69
N LEU A 120 -32.42 -22.40 -7.06
CA LEU A 120 -33.79 -22.90 -7.24
C LEU A 120 -33.74 -23.89 -8.40
N GLN A 121 -33.54 -25.16 -8.09
CA GLN A 121 -33.82 -26.26 -9.00
C GLN A 121 -35.32 -26.26 -9.27
N THR A 122 -35.74 -25.64 -10.36
CA THR A 122 -37.05 -25.90 -10.94
C THR A 122 -36.99 -27.26 -11.62
N PHE A 123 -37.45 -28.29 -10.93
CA PHE A 123 -37.79 -29.56 -11.54
C PHE A 123 -38.99 -29.32 -12.48
N HIS A 124 -38.76 -29.45 -13.78
CA HIS A 124 -39.83 -29.64 -14.74
C HIS A 124 -40.07 -31.15 -14.86
N THR A 125 -41.23 -31.59 -14.38
CA THR A 125 -41.91 -32.82 -14.82
C THR A 125 -43.04 -32.44 -15.76
#